data_AF-A0A6N8FFK9-F1
#
_entry.id   AF-A0A6N8FFK9-F1
#
_cell.length_a   1.000
_cell.length_b   1.000
_cell.length_c   1.000
_cell.angle_alpha   90.00
_cell.angle_beta   90.00
_cell.angle_gamma   90.00
#
_symmetry.space_group_name_H-M   'P 1'
#
loop_
_entity.id
_entity.type
_entity.pdbx_description
1 polymer ?
#
loop_
_entity_poly.entity_id
_entity_poly.type
_entity_poly.pdbx_seq_one_letter_code
_entity_poly.pdbx_strand_id
1 'polypeptide(L)'
;MNSYYEELCHVVFQKHGIDVQHKYTYQNHSLEVKEYLLVVSTRDKKKWILYALEKCETKEQVLFFLRGAITRIIVETLKRTPEYYGSYKDKLIKEIS
;
A
#
# COMPACT_ATOMS: atom_id res chain seq x y z
N MET A 1 18.74 -2.56 -6.02
CA MET A 1 17.72 -2.65 -4.96
C MET A 1 17.10 -1.26 -4.83
N ASN A 2 15.76 -1.14 -4.75
CA ASN A 2 15.10 0.17 -4.68
C ASN A 2 15.19 0.68 -3.24
N SER A 3 16.13 1.60 -2.98
CA SER A 3 16.36 2.14 -1.63
C SER A 3 15.09 2.75 -1.03
N TYR A 4 14.19 3.30 -1.86
CA TYR A 4 12.95 3.86 -1.37
C TYR A 4 11.95 2.79 -0.91
N TYR A 5 11.91 1.64 -1.59
CA TYR A 5 11.12 0.50 -1.12
C TYR A 5 11.64 -0.01 0.24
N GLU A 6 12.96 -0.07 0.43
CA GLU A 6 13.58 -0.49 1.68
C GLU A 6 13.25 0.47 2.84
N GLU A 7 13.28 1.78 2.62
CA GLU A 7 12.86 2.79 3.60
C GLU A 7 11.40 2.59 4.02
N LEU A 8 10.51 2.36 3.06
CA LEU A 8 9.09 2.08 3.34
C LEU A 8 8.92 0.79 4.15
N CYS A 9 9.63 -0.28 3.78
CA CYS A 9 9.61 -1.55 4.51
C CYS A 9 10.17 -1.39 5.92
N HIS A 10 11.23 -0.60 6.12
CA HIS A 10 11.78 -0.31 7.44
C HIS A 10 10.72 0.31 8.35
N VAL A 11 10.03 1.36 7.88
CA VAL A 11 8.99 2.02 8.69
C VAL A 11 7.81 1.09 8.95
N VAL A 12 7.27 0.43 7.93
CA VAL A 12 6.05 -0.40 8.08
C VAL A 12 6.32 -1.67 8.88
N PHE A 13 7.36 -2.43 8.52
CA PHE A 13 7.65 -3.72 9.13
C PHE A 13 8.56 -3.61 10.36
N GLN A 14 9.74 -3.00 10.22
CA GLN A 14 10.73 -3.03 11.31
C GLN A 14 10.34 -2.11 12.47
N LYS A 15 9.87 -0.89 12.20
CA LYS A 15 9.48 0.07 13.24
C LYS A 15 8.10 -0.24 13.83
N HIS A 16 7.11 -0.54 13.00
CA HIS A 16 5.72 -0.71 13.46
C HIS A 16 5.22 -2.17 13.50
N GLY A 17 6.03 -3.15 13.10
CA GLY A 17 5.69 -4.58 13.21
C GLY A 17 4.48 -4.99 12.36
N ILE A 18 4.27 -4.34 11.22
CA ILE A 18 3.19 -4.66 10.29
C ILE A 18 3.74 -5.58 9.19
N ASP A 19 3.13 -6.75 9.06
CA ASP A 19 3.47 -7.70 8.02
C ASP A 19 3.19 -7.11 6.63
N VAL A 20 4.19 -7.13 5.76
CA VAL A 20 4.07 -6.66 4.37
C VAL A 20 3.21 -7.59 3.52
N GLN A 21 3.00 -8.84 3.95
CA GLN A 21 2.07 -9.78 3.32
C GLN A 21 0.62 -9.58 3.79
N HIS A 22 0.38 -8.67 4.76
CA HIS A 22 -0.96 -8.33 5.17
C HIS A 22 -1.79 -7.80 3.98
N LYS A 23 -3.05 -8.23 3.91
CA LYS A 23 -3.98 -7.90 2.83
C LYS A 23 -5.10 -7.01 3.35
N TYR A 24 -5.43 -5.98 2.58
CA TYR A 24 -6.69 -5.26 2.74
C TYR A 24 -7.64 -5.62 1.60
N THR A 25 -8.90 -5.89 1.95
CA THR A 25 -9.91 -6.41 1.04
C THR A 25 -11.07 -5.43 0.86
N TYR A 26 -11.53 -5.29 -0.38
CA TYR A 26 -12.74 -4.55 -0.75
C TYR A 26 -13.45 -5.27 -1.90
N GLN A 27 -14.76 -5.54 -1.75
CA GLN A 27 -15.59 -6.23 -2.76
C GLN A 27 -14.91 -7.48 -3.37
N ASN A 28 -14.42 -8.37 -2.51
CA ASN A 28 -13.71 -9.62 -2.87
C ASN A 28 -12.42 -9.41 -3.68
N HIS A 29 -11.88 -8.20 -3.70
CA HIS A 29 -10.55 -7.91 -4.24
C HIS A 29 -9.65 -7.52 -3.08
N SER A 30 -8.47 -8.10 -3.02
CA SER A 30 -7.46 -7.77 -2.02
C SER A 30 -6.20 -7.22 -2.67
N LEU A 31 -5.47 -6.41 -1.90
CA LEU A 31 -4.14 -5.95 -2.24
C LEU A 31 -3.23 -6.10 -1.02
N GLU A 32 -2.06 -6.68 -1.23
CA GLU A 32 -1.04 -6.82 -0.19
C GLU A 32 -0.32 -5.49 0.06
N VAL A 33 0.09 -5.25 1.31
CA VAL A 33 0.88 -4.08 1.69
C VAL A 33 2.17 -4.00 0.85
N LYS A 34 2.84 -5.12 0.58
CA LYS A 34 4.06 -5.15 -0.25
C LYS A 34 3.85 -4.57 -1.65
N GLU A 35 2.70 -4.87 -2.28
CA GLU A 35 2.38 -4.42 -3.63
C GLU A 35 2.11 -2.92 -3.67
N TYR A 36 1.44 -2.42 -2.62
CA TYR A 36 1.28 -0.99 -2.40
C TYR A 36 2.64 -0.28 -2.24
N LEU A 37 3.50 -0.77 -1.34
CA LEU A 37 4.80 -0.16 -1.09
C LEU A 37 5.69 -0.19 -2.34
N LEU A 38 5.67 -1.29 -3.10
CA LEU A 38 6.42 -1.40 -4.35
C LEU A 38 5.96 -0.35 -5.37
N VAL A 39 4.66 -0.23 -5.62
CA VAL A 39 4.15 0.76 -6.58
C VAL A 39 4.44 2.19 -6.11
N VAL A 40 4.21 2.50 -4.83
CA VAL A 40 4.56 3.81 -4.25
C VAL A 40 6.04 4.11 -4.44
N SER A 41 6.92 3.14 -4.17
CA SER A 41 8.38 3.32 -4.28
C SER A 41 8.87 3.67 -5.69
N THR A 42 8.04 3.44 -6.71
CA THR A 42 8.34 3.80 -8.11
C THR A 42 7.70 5.10 -8.57
N ARG A 43 6.59 5.51 -7.94
CA ARG A 43 5.75 6.63 -8.40
C ARG A 43 5.87 7.87 -7.53
N ASP A 44 6.04 7.70 -6.22
CA ASP A 44 6.16 8.80 -5.27
C ASP A 44 7.61 9.33 -5.23
N LYS A 45 7.99 10.06 -6.28
CA LYS A 45 9.35 10.63 -6.42
C LYS A 45 9.74 11.58 -5.29
N LYS A 46 8.76 12.13 -4.57
CA LYS A 46 8.97 13.11 -3.49
C LYS A 46 8.95 12.46 -2.10
N LYS A 47 8.69 11.15 -2.02
CA LYS A 47 8.61 10.37 -0.77
C LYS A 47 7.60 10.93 0.24
N TRP A 48 6.49 11.52 -0.22
CA TRP A 48 5.43 12.01 0.66
C TRP A 48 4.81 10.89 1.51
N ILE A 49 4.71 9.69 0.96
CA ILE A 49 4.19 8.54 1.69
C ILE A 49 5.13 8.14 2.82
N LEU A 50 6.46 8.21 2.61
CA LEU A 50 7.42 7.96 3.69
C LEU A 50 7.27 8.98 4.79
N TYR A 51 7.23 10.26 4.43
CA TYR A 51 7.04 11.35 5.37
C TYR A 51 5.75 11.18 6.19
N ALA A 52 4.64 10.82 5.55
CA ALA A 52 3.37 10.57 6.23
C ALA A 52 3.47 9.40 7.23
N LEU A 53 4.09 8.29 6.82
CA LEU A 53 4.28 7.11 7.67
C LEU A 53 5.23 7.38 8.84
N GLU A 54 6.28 8.18 8.65
CA GLU A 54 7.22 8.55 9.71
C GLU A 54 6.57 9.42 10.79
N LYS A 55 5.54 10.19 10.43
CA LYS A 55 4.73 10.98 11.37
C LYS A 55 3.72 10.14 12.15
N CYS A 56 3.50 8.88 11.78
CA CYS A 56 2.75 7.97 12.62
C CYS A 56 3.62 7.54 13.82
N GLU A 57 3.07 7.72 15.01
CA GLU A 57 3.71 7.34 16.27
C GLU A 57 3.32 5.92 16.67
N THR A 58 2.13 5.47 16.29
CA THR A 58 1.60 4.15 16.68
C THR A 58 1.35 3.23 15.50
N LYS A 59 1.36 1.92 15.78
CA LYS A 59 1.02 0.88 14.80
C LYS A 59 -0.39 1.08 14.24
N GLU A 60 -1.34 1.50 15.08
CA GLU A 60 -2.74 1.71 14.73
C GLU A 60 -2.90 2.84 13.71
N GLN A 61 -2.13 3.92 13.84
CA GLN A 61 -2.14 5.01 12.86
C GLN A 61 -1.63 4.55 11.50
N VAL A 62 -0.57 3.75 11.48
CA VAL A 62 -0.04 3.18 10.23
C VAL A 62 -1.05 2.21 9.61
N LEU A 63 -1.66 1.32 10.40
CA LEU A 63 -2.71 0.41 9.93
C LEU A 63 -3.91 1.18 9.36
N PHE A 64 -4.32 2.27 10.01
CA PHE A 64 -5.41 3.12 9.53
C PHE A 64 -5.05 3.79 8.19
N PHE A 65 -3.84 4.35 8.10
CA PHE A 65 -3.31 4.94 6.86
C PHE A 65 -3.28 3.92 5.72
N LEU A 66 -2.66 2.76 5.93
CA LEU A 66 -2.53 1.70 4.93
C LEU A 66 -3.90 1.19 4.48
N ARG A 67 -4.82 0.93 5.43
CA ARG A 67 -6.19 0.51 5.13
C ARG A 67 -6.90 1.51 4.24
N GLY A 68 -6.83 2.79 4.57
CA GLY A 68 -7.46 3.87 3.79
C GLY A 68 -6.87 3.98 2.38
N ALA A 69 -5.54 4.07 2.29
CA ALA A 69 -4.83 4.18 1.01
C ALA A 69 -5.09 2.98 0.10
N ILE A 70 -4.95 1.76 0.63
CA ILE A 70 -5.12 0.52 -0.14
C ILE A 70 -6.58 0.33 -0.55
N THR A 71 -7.55 0.57 0.35
CA THR A 71 -8.97 0.49 -0.01
C THR A 71 -9.30 1.48 -1.14
N ARG A 72 -8.78 2.72 -1.05
CA ARG A 72 -8.97 3.73 -2.11
C ARG A 72 -8.37 3.26 -3.44
N ILE A 73 -7.18 2.67 -3.43
CA ILE A 73 -6.53 2.12 -4.61
C ILE A 73 -7.37 1.00 -5.23
N ILE A 74 -7.89 0.06 -4.43
CA ILE A 74 -8.75 -1.02 -4.93
C ILE A 74 -9.98 -0.42 -5.61
N VAL A 75 -10.68 0.51 -4.94
CA VAL A 75 -11.87 1.19 -5.48
C VAL A 75 -11.57 1.88 -6.82
N GLU A 76 -10.51 2.67 -6.89
CA GLU A 76 -10.17 3.43 -8.10
C GLU A 76 -9.64 2.54 -9.23
N THR A 77 -8.99 1.43 -8.90
CA THR A 77 -8.58 0.41 -9.87
C THR A 77 -9.82 -0.27 -10.46
N LEU A 78 -10.80 -0.64 -9.65
CA LEU A 78 -12.06 -1.26 -10.14
C LEU A 78 -12.87 -0.29 -11.01
N LYS A 79 -12.85 1.01 -10.71
CA LYS A 79 -13.43 2.07 -11.55
C LYS A 79 -12.65 2.36 -12.83
N ARG A 80 -11.51 1.70 -13.05
CA ARG A 80 -10.61 1.92 -14.19
C ARG A 80 -10.07 3.35 -14.27
N THR A 81 -9.88 4.02 -13.13
CA THR A 81 -9.22 5.33 -13.08
C THR A 81 -7.80 5.20 -13.65
N PRO A 82 -7.42 5.94 -14.72
CA PRO A 82 -6.18 5.70 -15.47
C PRO A 82 -4.92 5.67 -14.60
N GLU A 83 -4.88 6.53 -13.58
CA GLU A 83 -3.79 6.63 -12.62
C GLU A 83 -3.55 5.33 -11.83
N TYR A 84 -4.62 4.58 -11.49
CA TYR A 84 -4.53 3.40 -10.62
C TYR A 84 -4.56 2.11 -11.43
N TYR A 85 -5.41 2.08 -12.47
CA TYR A 85 -5.70 0.88 -13.23
C TYR A 85 -4.45 0.23 -13.81
N GLY A 86 -3.61 1.01 -14.51
CA GLY A 86 -2.39 0.48 -15.13
C GLY A 86 -1.35 -0.04 -14.12
N SER A 87 -1.34 0.50 -12.90
CA SER A 87 -0.36 0.11 -11.88
C SER A 87 -0.79 -1.09 -11.05
N TYR A 88 -2.10 -1.23 -10.79
CA TYR A 88 -2.62 -2.14 -9.77
C TYR A 88 -3.53 -3.25 -10.29
N LYS A 89 -4.06 -3.19 -11.52
CA LYS A 89 -5.03 -4.20 -12.02
C LYS A 89 -4.52 -5.64 -11.89
N ASP A 90 -3.23 -5.88 -12.19
CA ASP A 90 -2.63 -7.23 -12.20
C ASP A 90 -2.09 -7.62 -10.82
N LYS A 91 -2.16 -6.72 -9.84
CA LYS A 91 -1.76 -6.93 -8.44
C LYS A 91 -2.94 -7.20 -7.52
N LEU A 92 -4.16 -6.89 -7.98
CA LEU A 92 -5.38 -7.22 -7.24
C LEU A 92 -5.60 -8.72 -7.27
N ILE A 93 -5.80 -9.32 -6.11
CA ILE A 93 -6.14 -10.73 -5.97
C ILE A 93 -7.67 -10.80 -5.82
N LYS A 94 -8.33 -11.55 -6.71
CA LYS A 94 -9.76 -11.84 -6.55
C LYS A 94 -9.91 -13.03 -5.62
N GLU A 95 -10.45 -12.78 -4.43
CA GLU A 95 -10.74 -13.81 -3.44
C GLU A 95 -11.95 -14.63 -3.92
N ILE A 96 -11.81 -15.95 -3.99
CA ILE A 96 -12.93 -16.85 -4.28
C ILE A 96 -13.64 -17.10 -2.94
N SER A 97 -14.90 -16.67 -2.87
CA SER A 97 -15.79 -16.91 -1.72
C SER A 97 -16.34 -18.33 -1.72
#